data_AF-A0AA96JLU9-F1
#
_entry.id   AF-A0AA96JLU9-F1
#
_cell.length_a   1.000
_cell.length_b   1.000
_cell.length_c   1.000
_cell.angle_alpha   90.00
_cell.angle_beta   90.00
_cell.angle_gamma   90.00
#
_symmetry.space_group_name_H-M   'P 1'
#
loop_
_entity.id
_entity.type
_entity.pdbx_description
1 polymer ?
#
loop_
_entity_poly.entity_id
_entity_poly.type
_entity_poly.pdbx_seq_one_letter_code
_entity_poly.pdbx_strand_id
1 'polypeptide(L)'
;MRDENIPDEGAWLQCETKRGIDYQALFAVTPSPYMVLGPDLVIADVNEAACEVTGRTREDLLGRYLFDAFPENPADPGADGVRKLHASLHRVLRSKERDTMAPMKYDIPVADQPSVFEERWWSAINTPVLGPDGQVVWIIHRGEDVTAFILAHPRSRDGGALSDAEAMEVELYARARELQRLNEELREAHARERQVALTLQEAMLHSPHLAQHRDTAVRYLPAAGSLNVCGDWYEVIDLSENRFAVAVGDVVGHGLEAAAVMGMLRSALSVSVRSVDGPASALDCLGLYARDVEGALATTVVQAVVDTDTRRITYSSAGHPPPVLLHEDGTYNLLDQATDPPLGARPKHHPRSQANLPYTPGDTLVLYTDGLIERRGEDIDAGLQRLTHALARFARHSPERVADALLAHLGVSSGARDDIALIVLRL
;
A
#
# COMPACT_ATOMS: atom_id res chain seq x y z
N MET A 1 59.99 -29.76 18.43
CA MET A 1 58.90 -29.67 19.41
C MET A 1 59.01 -28.32 20.08
N ARG A 2 58.17 -27.37 19.67
CA ARG A 2 57.86 -26.16 20.43
C ARG A 2 56.55 -25.62 19.90
N ASP A 3 55.64 -25.45 20.85
CA ASP A 3 54.23 -25.20 20.71
C ASP A 3 53.91 -23.78 20.23
N GLU A 4 52.76 -23.71 19.58
CA GLU A 4 51.73 -22.66 19.63
C GLU A 4 52.15 -21.20 19.80
N ASN A 5 51.82 -20.40 18.78
CA ASN A 5 51.58 -18.98 18.94
C ASN A 5 50.40 -18.58 18.02
N ILE A 6 49.22 -19.07 18.38
CA ILE A 6 47.94 -18.51 17.93
C ILE A 6 47.74 -17.24 18.78
N PRO A 7 47.52 -16.07 18.19
CA PRO A 7 47.23 -14.88 18.98
C PRO A 7 45.90 -15.06 19.71
N ASP A 8 45.92 -14.81 21.01
CA ASP A 8 44.82 -14.82 21.97
C ASP A 8 43.57 -14.07 21.43
N GLU A 9 42.40 -14.74 21.45
CA GLU A 9 41.09 -14.25 20.96
C GLU A 9 40.54 -13.02 21.73
N GLY A 10 41.23 -12.55 22.78
CA GLY A 10 40.73 -11.53 23.70
C GLY A 10 41.21 -10.09 23.53
N ALA A 11 42.16 -9.79 22.63
CA ALA A 11 42.90 -8.51 22.73
C ALA A 11 42.30 -7.31 21.96
N TRP A 12 41.28 -7.49 21.11
CA TRP A 12 40.80 -6.41 20.21
C TRP A 12 39.43 -5.83 20.57
N LEU A 13 38.80 -6.28 21.66
CA LEU A 13 37.54 -5.72 22.20
C LEU A 13 37.71 -4.34 22.88
N GLN A 14 38.87 -3.68 22.76
CA GLN A 14 39.13 -2.35 23.33
C GLN A 14 39.28 -1.25 22.27
N CYS A 15 38.52 -1.35 21.17
CA CYS A 15 38.05 -0.13 20.51
C CYS A 15 36.83 0.32 21.30
N GLU A 16 36.88 1.48 21.96
CA GLU A 16 35.75 2.06 22.72
C GLU A 16 34.46 1.89 21.93
N THR A 17 33.63 0.93 22.35
CA THR A 17 32.33 0.66 21.76
C THR A 17 31.50 1.90 21.97
N LYS A 18 31.33 2.72 20.93
CA LYS A 18 30.29 3.75 20.93
C LYS A 18 28.95 3.04 21.19
N ARG A 19 28.47 3.13 22.43
CA ARG A 19 27.12 2.78 22.92
C ARG A 19 26.34 1.78 22.05
N GLY A 20 26.39 0.48 22.38
CA GLY A 20 25.31 -0.48 22.06
C GLY A 20 24.98 -0.71 20.58
N ILE A 21 25.84 -0.31 19.64
CA ILE A 21 25.65 -0.57 18.22
C ILE A 21 26.22 -1.96 17.89
N ASP A 22 25.36 -2.86 17.41
CA ASP A 22 25.75 -4.16 16.88
C ASP A 22 26.26 -4.01 15.43
N TYR A 23 27.57 -3.85 15.28
CA TYR A 23 28.21 -3.71 13.98
C TYR A 23 28.15 -4.99 13.13
N GLN A 24 28.01 -6.16 13.75
CA GLN A 24 27.86 -7.42 13.04
C GLN A 24 26.49 -7.48 12.36
N ALA A 25 25.43 -7.13 13.09
CA ALA A 25 24.09 -7.02 12.54
C ALA A 25 24.01 -5.96 11.42
N LEU A 26 24.65 -4.79 11.61
CA LEU A 26 24.72 -3.75 10.57
C LEU A 26 25.46 -4.23 9.31
N PHE A 27 26.62 -4.88 9.48
CA PHE A 27 27.40 -5.39 8.35
C PHE A 27 26.61 -6.44 7.56
N ALA A 28 25.95 -7.37 8.25
CA ALA A 28 25.17 -8.44 7.64
C ALA A 28 24.11 -7.92 6.65
N VAL A 29 23.36 -6.88 7.04
CA VAL A 29 22.26 -6.31 6.24
C VAL A 29 22.66 -5.14 5.34
N THR A 30 23.95 -4.81 5.25
CA THR A 30 24.40 -3.71 4.39
C THR A 30 24.18 -4.10 2.91
N PRO A 31 23.58 -3.24 2.07
CA PRO A 31 23.04 -3.64 0.76
C PRO A 31 24.10 -3.88 -0.32
N SER A 32 25.32 -3.35 -0.18
CA SER A 32 26.39 -3.60 -1.15
C SER A 32 27.16 -4.88 -0.77
N PRO A 33 27.64 -5.65 -1.76
CA PRO A 33 28.40 -6.87 -1.50
C PRO A 33 29.77 -6.55 -0.91
N TYR A 34 30.00 -6.94 0.34
CA TYR A 34 31.25 -6.74 1.06
C TYR A 34 31.85 -8.06 1.55
N MET A 35 33.18 -8.17 1.43
CA MET A 35 34.00 -9.16 2.11
C MET A 35 35.06 -8.45 2.94
N VAL A 36 35.33 -8.98 4.13
CA VAL A 36 36.45 -8.55 4.98
C VAL A 36 37.57 -9.56 4.82
N LEU A 37 38.74 -9.09 4.41
CA LEU A 37 39.92 -9.92 4.15
C LEU A 37 41.02 -9.60 5.16
N GLY A 38 41.71 -10.62 5.65
CA GLY A 38 42.97 -10.46 6.38
C GLY A 38 44.11 -9.97 5.47
N PRO A 39 45.26 -9.56 6.03
CA PRO A 39 46.44 -9.18 5.25
C PRO A 39 47.04 -10.33 4.42
N ASP A 40 46.70 -11.56 4.79
CA ASP A 40 46.97 -12.81 4.08
C ASP A 40 45.91 -13.16 3.03
N LEU A 41 44.93 -12.28 2.83
CA LEU A 41 43.79 -12.41 1.90
C LEU A 41 42.86 -13.59 2.21
N VAL A 42 42.85 -14.04 3.47
CA VAL A 42 41.84 -14.98 3.98
C VAL A 42 40.56 -14.22 4.29
N ILE A 43 39.41 -14.78 3.90
CA ILE A 43 38.09 -14.18 4.13
C ILE A 43 37.73 -14.32 5.61
N ALA A 44 37.69 -13.19 6.31
CA ALA A 44 37.36 -13.10 7.72
C ALA A 44 35.86 -12.86 7.97
N ASP A 45 35.18 -12.15 7.06
CA ASP A 45 33.73 -11.92 7.12
C ASP A 45 33.14 -11.68 5.71
N VAL A 46 31.85 -11.93 5.53
CA VAL A 46 31.08 -11.71 4.29
C VAL A 46 29.62 -11.40 4.63
N ASN A 47 29.04 -10.38 3.99
CA ASN A 47 27.65 -9.99 4.22
C ASN A 47 26.65 -10.68 3.27
N GLU A 48 25.35 -10.53 3.55
CA GLU A 48 24.29 -11.20 2.79
C GLU A 48 24.33 -10.86 1.29
N ALA A 49 24.53 -9.58 0.95
CA ALA A 49 24.62 -9.12 -0.44
C ALA A 49 25.78 -9.78 -1.22
N ALA A 50 26.92 -10.04 -0.57
CA ALA A 50 28.05 -10.73 -1.20
C ALA A 50 27.76 -12.22 -1.40
N CYS A 51 27.05 -12.86 -0.47
CA CYS A 51 26.58 -14.23 -0.63
C CYS A 51 25.60 -14.36 -1.81
N GLU A 52 24.64 -13.44 -1.92
CA GLU A 52 23.66 -13.42 -3.01
C GLU A 52 24.30 -13.28 -4.39
N VAL A 53 25.19 -12.29 -4.57
CA VAL A 53 25.79 -12.01 -5.89
C VAL A 53 26.77 -13.09 -6.34
N THR A 54 27.43 -13.77 -5.39
CA THR A 54 28.38 -14.86 -5.69
C THR A 54 27.73 -16.25 -5.71
N GLY A 55 26.48 -16.36 -5.25
CA GLY A 55 25.78 -17.63 -5.06
C GLY A 55 26.45 -18.55 -4.04
N ARG A 56 27.27 -18.01 -3.11
CA ARG A 56 27.99 -18.80 -2.09
C ARG A 56 27.40 -18.54 -0.72
N THR A 57 27.41 -19.57 0.13
CA THR A 57 27.02 -19.37 1.53
C THR A 57 28.16 -18.74 2.32
N ARG A 58 27.82 -18.07 3.43
CA ARG A 58 28.81 -17.51 4.36
C ARG A 58 29.75 -18.60 4.88
N GLU A 59 29.20 -19.75 5.26
CA GLU A 59 29.96 -20.90 5.79
C GLU A 59 30.98 -21.44 4.77
N ASP A 60 30.67 -21.38 3.47
CA ASP A 60 31.58 -21.81 2.41
C ASP A 60 32.77 -20.86 2.24
N LEU A 61 32.64 -19.58 2.60
CA LEU A 61 33.63 -18.55 2.32
C LEU A 61 34.56 -18.28 3.51
N LEU A 62 34.04 -18.31 4.73
CA LEU A 62 34.81 -17.96 5.92
C LEU A 62 36.05 -18.85 6.10
N GLY A 63 37.19 -18.21 6.41
CA GLY A 63 38.46 -18.87 6.65
C GLY A 63 39.15 -19.40 5.39
N ARG A 64 38.56 -19.23 4.20
CA ARG A 64 39.20 -19.61 2.93
C ARG A 64 40.03 -18.46 2.37
N TYR A 65 41.11 -18.83 1.69
CA TYR A 65 41.86 -17.88 0.87
C TYR A 65 41.00 -17.42 -0.31
N LEU A 66 40.96 -16.10 -0.57
CA LEU A 66 40.05 -15.50 -1.55
C LEU A 66 40.09 -16.19 -2.93
N PHE A 67 41.29 -16.48 -3.43
CA PHE A 67 41.47 -17.07 -4.76
C PHE A 67 41.31 -18.59 -4.80
N ASP A 68 41.22 -19.25 -3.64
CA ASP A 68 40.77 -20.65 -3.56
C ASP A 68 39.24 -20.72 -3.58
N ALA A 69 38.57 -19.76 -2.95
CA ALA A 69 37.13 -19.62 -3.00
C ALA A 69 36.63 -19.21 -4.39
N PHE A 70 37.38 -18.35 -5.07
CA PHE A 70 37.09 -17.84 -6.42
C PHE A 70 38.31 -18.06 -7.34
N PRO A 71 38.53 -19.29 -7.84
CA PRO A 71 39.66 -19.57 -8.73
C PRO A 71 39.48 -18.90 -10.11
N GLU A 72 40.58 -18.76 -10.85
CA GLU A 72 40.54 -18.29 -12.23
C GLU A 72 39.86 -19.34 -13.14
N ASN A 73 39.08 -18.89 -14.12
CA ASN A 73 38.37 -19.80 -15.03
C ASN A 73 39.38 -20.57 -15.91
N PRO A 74 39.54 -21.89 -15.72
CA PRO A 74 40.55 -22.66 -16.46
C PRO A 74 40.19 -22.84 -17.94
N ALA A 75 38.93 -22.59 -18.32
CA ALA A 75 38.45 -22.68 -19.70
C ALA A 75 38.71 -21.39 -20.51
N ASP A 76 39.16 -20.30 -19.87
CA ASP A 76 39.51 -19.04 -20.53
C ASP A 76 41.02 -18.77 -20.40
N PRO A 77 41.83 -19.11 -21.42
CA PRO A 77 43.28 -18.88 -21.41
C PRO A 77 43.68 -17.39 -21.32
N GLY A 78 42.74 -16.47 -21.57
CA GLY A 78 42.95 -15.03 -21.46
C GLY A 78 42.48 -14.44 -20.13
N ALA A 79 41.94 -15.25 -19.21
CA ALA A 79 41.48 -14.79 -17.92
C ALA A 79 42.63 -14.14 -17.12
N ASP A 80 42.34 -13.00 -16.52
CA ASP A 80 43.29 -12.30 -15.67
C ASP A 80 42.68 -11.62 -14.43
N GLY A 81 41.46 -12.01 -14.09
CA GLY A 81 40.72 -11.49 -12.95
C GLY A 81 41.46 -11.72 -11.63
N VAL A 82 42.01 -12.92 -11.41
CA VAL A 82 42.79 -13.25 -10.21
C VAL A 82 44.03 -12.37 -10.15
N ARG A 83 44.78 -12.29 -11.26
CA ARG A 83 46.00 -11.48 -11.33
C ARG A 83 45.73 -10.00 -11.04
N LYS A 84 44.67 -9.43 -11.62
CA LYS A 84 44.29 -8.02 -11.45
C LYS A 84 43.83 -7.71 -10.03
N LEU A 85 42.95 -8.53 -9.46
CA LEU A 85 42.46 -8.34 -8.09
C LEU A 85 43.57 -8.53 -7.06
N HIS A 86 44.41 -9.56 -7.23
CA HIS A 86 45.58 -9.79 -6.40
C HIS A 86 46.52 -8.57 -6.41
N ALA A 87 46.80 -8.00 -7.59
CA ALA A 87 47.63 -6.80 -7.71
C ALA A 87 47.02 -5.57 -6.99
N SER A 88 45.69 -5.41 -7.04
CA SER A 88 44.98 -4.35 -6.32
C SER A 88 45.07 -4.52 -4.80
N LEU A 89 44.76 -5.70 -4.28
CA LEU A 89 44.84 -6.00 -2.85
C LEU A 89 46.25 -5.79 -2.30
N HIS A 90 47.29 -6.21 -3.04
CA HIS A 90 48.68 -5.93 -2.66
C HIS A 90 49.07 -4.45 -2.77
N ARG A 91 48.50 -3.68 -3.70
CA ARG A 91 48.67 -2.22 -3.72
C ARG A 91 48.09 -1.61 -2.46
N VAL A 92 46.90 -2.02 -2.03
CA VAL A 92 46.27 -1.55 -0.78
C VAL A 92 47.15 -1.88 0.44
N LEU A 93 47.64 -3.12 0.55
CA LEU A 93 48.51 -3.53 1.66
C LEU A 93 49.79 -2.70 1.77
N ARG A 94 50.41 -2.37 0.62
CA ARG A 94 51.67 -1.61 0.56
C ARG A 94 51.47 -0.10 0.71
N SER A 95 50.47 0.46 0.02
CA SER A 95 50.22 1.91 -0.03
C SER A 95 49.47 2.41 1.19
N LYS A 96 48.65 1.54 1.81
CA LYS A 96 47.70 1.90 2.88
C LYS A 96 46.63 2.89 2.42
N GLU A 97 46.43 2.97 1.11
CA GLU A 97 45.39 3.77 0.46
C GLU A 97 44.36 2.87 -0.20
N ARG A 98 43.14 3.40 -0.41
CA ARG A 98 42.09 2.71 -1.16
C ARG A 98 42.49 2.55 -2.63
N ASP A 99 42.21 1.40 -3.23
CA ASP A 99 42.43 1.13 -4.65
C ASP A 99 41.07 0.81 -5.30
N THR A 100 40.67 1.65 -6.27
CA THR A 100 39.48 1.45 -7.09
C THR A 100 39.88 0.79 -8.40
N MET A 101 39.24 -0.32 -8.73
CA MET A 101 39.52 -1.09 -9.95
C MET A 101 38.54 -0.73 -11.06
N ALA A 102 39.05 -0.65 -12.29
CA ALA A 102 38.23 -0.72 -13.49
C ALA A 102 37.41 -2.03 -13.52
N PRO A 103 36.18 -2.02 -14.08
CA PRO A 103 35.44 -3.21 -14.43
C PRO A 103 36.32 -4.22 -15.12
N MET A 104 36.36 -5.41 -14.56
CA MET A 104 37.15 -6.51 -15.11
C MET A 104 36.25 -7.73 -15.27
N LYS A 105 36.47 -8.46 -16.36
CA LYS A 105 35.92 -9.80 -16.49
C LYS A 105 36.60 -10.69 -15.45
N TYR A 106 35.81 -11.29 -14.58
CA TYR A 106 36.26 -12.28 -13.62
C TYR A 106 35.12 -13.25 -13.36
N ASP A 107 35.13 -14.35 -14.10
CA ASP A 107 34.06 -15.34 -14.05
C ASP A 107 34.03 -16.01 -12.68
N ILE A 108 32.83 -16.31 -12.18
CA ILE A 108 32.65 -17.01 -10.91
C ILE A 108 32.17 -18.44 -11.15
N PRO A 109 32.61 -19.41 -10.34
CA PRO A 109 32.11 -20.78 -10.41
C PRO A 109 30.64 -20.87 -9.94
N VAL A 110 29.82 -21.65 -10.62
CA VAL A 110 28.43 -21.93 -10.22
C VAL A 110 28.42 -22.74 -8.92
N ALA A 111 27.54 -22.38 -7.97
CA ALA A 111 27.49 -22.95 -6.62
C ALA A 111 27.44 -24.48 -6.60
N ASP A 112 26.57 -25.06 -7.43
CA ASP A 112 26.34 -26.51 -7.50
C ASP A 112 27.20 -27.23 -8.55
N GLN A 113 27.98 -26.48 -9.33
CA GLN A 113 28.82 -27.02 -10.41
C GLN A 113 30.15 -26.25 -10.47
N PRO A 114 31.12 -26.55 -9.57
CA PRO A 114 32.37 -25.78 -9.46
C PRO A 114 33.25 -25.80 -10.72
N SER A 115 33.01 -26.74 -11.64
CA SER A 115 33.69 -26.83 -12.94
C SER A 115 33.04 -25.96 -14.02
N VAL A 116 31.88 -25.35 -13.74
CA VAL A 116 31.14 -24.45 -14.64
C VAL A 116 31.29 -23.02 -14.12
N PHE A 117 31.66 -22.12 -15.02
CA PHE A 117 31.87 -20.71 -14.72
C PHE A 117 30.84 -19.85 -15.46
N GLU A 118 30.33 -18.83 -14.79
CA GLU A 118 29.47 -17.82 -15.38
C GLU A 118 30.28 -16.58 -15.74
N GLU A 119 30.08 -16.05 -16.95
CA GLU A 119 30.69 -14.77 -17.34
C GLU A 119 30.19 -13.67 -16.41
N ARG A 120 31.10 -13.07 -15.66
CA ARG A 120 30.81 -11.95 -14.77
C ARG A 120 31.82 -10.82 -14.96
N TRP A 121 31.34 -9.60 -14.81
CA TRP A 121 32.15 -8.39 -14.79
C TRP A 121 31.98 -7.67 -13.46
N TRP A 122 33.10 -7.29 -12.85
CA TRP A 122 33.12 -6.76 -11.49
C TRP A 122 33.77 -5.40 -11.44
N SER A 123 33.12 -4.44 -10.77
CA SER A 123 33.74 -3.20 -10.30
C SER A 123 34.07 -3.36 -8.83
N ALA A 124 35.36 -3.26 -8.50
CA ALA A 124 35.84 -3.51 -7.15
C ALA A 124 36.48 -2.29 -6.51
N ILE A 125 36.22 -2.07 -5.23
CA ILE A 125 36.93 -1.09 -4.40
C ILE A 125 37.51 -1.84 -3.20
N ASN A 126 38.82 -1.73 -3.03
CA ASN A 126 39.56 -2.34 -1.93
C ASN A 126 40.02 -1.25 -0.97
N THR A 127 39.51 -1.29 0.27
CA THR A 127 39.75 -0.23 1.28
C THR A 127 40.50 -0.80 2.48
N PRO A 128 41.68 -0.25 2.85
CA PRO A 128 42.41 -0.72 4.02
C PRO A 128 41.74 -0.25 5.31
N VAL A 129 41.66 -1.14 6.29
CA VAL A 129 41.38 -0.81 7.68
C VAL A 129 42.71 -0.82 8.42
N LEU A 130 43.08 0.33 8.99
CA LEU A 130 44.37 0.50 9.67
C LEU A 130 44.25 0.26 11.16
N GLY A 131 45.20 -0.49 11.71
CA GLY A 131 45.37 -0.66 13.15
C GLY A 131 46.03 0.57 13.80
N PRO A 132 46.14 0.58 15.14
CA PRO A 132 46.77 1.68 15.89
C PRO A 132 48.25 1.93 15.52
N ASP A 133 48.93 0.92 15.00
CA ASP A 133 50.32 0.97 14.50
C ASP A 133 50.42 1.46 13.05
N GLY A 134 49.29 1.83 12.45
CA GLY A 134 49.17 2.27 11.07
C GLY A 134 49.38 1.14 10.06
N GLN A 135 49.40 -0.13 10.47
CA GLN A 135 49.44 -1.27 9.54
C GLN A 135 48.04 -1.68 9.11
N VAL A 136 47.91 -2.27 7.92
CA VAL A 136 46.64 -2.80 7.45
C VAL A 136 46.32 -4.05 8.28
N VAL A 137 45.23 -3.99 9.04
CA VAL A 137 44.71 -5.13 9.82
C VAL A 137 43.62 -5.88 9.06
N TRP A 138 42.86 -5.19 8.21
CA TRP A 138 41.85 -5.78 7.34
C TRP A 138 41.77 -5.03 6.02
N ILE A 139 41.18 -5.67 5.00
CA ILE A 139 40.76 -5.03 3.75
C ILE A 139 39.26 -5.22 3.61
N ILE A 140 38.51 -4.14 3.41
CA ILE A 140 37.12 -4.20 2.98
C ILE A 140 37.11 -4.25 1.45
N HIS A 141 36.73 -5.40 0.91
CA HIS A 141 36.50 -5.62 -0.52
C HIS A 141 35.03 -5.41 -0.84
N ARG A 142 34.71 -4.37 -1.64
CA ARG A 142 33.38 -4.19 -2.25
C ARG A 142 33.45 -4.62 -3.70
N GLY A 143 32.66 -5.61 -4.11
CA GLY A 143 32.67 -6.15 -5.48
C GLY A 143 31.29 -6.11 -6.12
N GLU A 144 31.00 -5.08 -6.92
CA GLU A 144 29.71 -4.94 -7.59
C GLU A 144 29.69 -5.64 -8.94
N ASP A 145 28.66 -6.44 -9.17
CA ASP A 145 28.41 -7.08 -10.46
C ASP A 145 27.81 -6.08 -11.45
N VAL A 146 28.60 -5.80 -12.49
CA VAL A 146 28.31 -4.85 -13.57
C VAL A 146 28.21 -5.56 -14.93
N THR A 147 28.03 -6.90 -14.93
CA THR A 147 27.92 -7.74 -16.12
C THR A 147 26.90 -7.21 -17.11
N ALA A 148 25.69 -6.88 -16.64
CA ALA A 148 24.61 -6.38 -17.50
C ALA A 148 24.97 -5.04 -18.17
N PHE A 149 25.69 -4.15 -17.47
CA PHE A 149 26.13 -2.86 -18.01
C PHE A 149 27.17 -3.05 -19.12
N ILE A 150 28.19 -3.88 -18.89
CA ILE A 150 29.27 -4.13 -19.85
C ILE A 150 28.73 -4.86 -21.09
N LEU A 151 27.84 -5.85 -20.92
CA LEU A 151 27.22 -6.53 -22.05
C LEU A 151 26.35 -5.59 -22.90
N ALA A 152 25.74 -4.55 -22.30
CA ALA A 152 24.99 -3.53 -23.01
C ALA A 152 25.87 -2.46 -23.69
N HIS A 153 27.14 -2.32 -23.31
CA HIS A 153 28.07 -1.31 -23.82
C HIS A 153 29.38 -1.95 -24.34
N PRO A 154 29.40 -2.49 -25.57
CA PRO A 154 30.52 -3.28 -26.10
C PRO A 154 31.87 -2.56 -26.17
N ARG A 155 31.88 -1.22 -26.15
CA ARG A 155 33.09 -0.40 -26.16
C ARG A 155 33.92 -0.52 -24.87
N SER A 156 33.31 -0.96 -23.78
CA SER A 156 33.98 -1.14 -22.48
C SER A 156 34.64 -2.52 -22.31
N ARG A 157 34.57 -3.41 -23.31
CA ARG A 157 35.19 -4.75 -23.28
C ARG A 157 36.70 -4.76 -23.53
N ASP A 158 37.28 -3.69 -24.09
CA ASP A 158 38.68 -3.66 -24.57
C ASP A 158 39.75 -3.47 -23.46
N GLY A 159 39.37 -3.55 -22.17
CA GLY A 159 40.32 -3.80 -21.07
C GLY A 159 41.37 -2.70 -20.79
N GLY A 160 41.19 -1.50 -21.34
CA GLY A 160 41.97 -0.31 -20.99
C GLY A 160 41.66 0.19 -19.57
N ALA A 161 42.55 1.00 -18.99
CA ALA A 161 42.21 1.77 -17.79
C ALA A 161 40.99 2.63 -18.10
N LEU A 162 39.94 2.49 -17.28
CA LEU A 162 38.79 3.37 -17.40
C LEU A 162 39.23 4.83 -17.24
N SER A 163 38.69 5.69 -18.07
CA SER A 163 38.61 7.10 -17.75
C SER A 163 37.77 7.30 -16.49
N ASP A 164 38.02 8.39 -15.74
CA ASP A 164 37.18 8.78 -14.59
C ASP A 164 35.67 8.84 -14.95
N ALA A 165 35.37 9.12 -16.22
CA ALA A 165 34.01 9.14 -16.76
C ALA A 165 33.36 7.74 -16.77
N GLU A 166 34.08 6.70 -17.19
CA GLU A 166 33.52 5.34 -17.23
C GLU A 166 33.36 4.75 -15.82
N ALA A 167 34.24 5.13 -14.87
CA ALA A 167 34.10 4.70 -13.47
C ALA A 167 32.85 5.33 -12.84
N MET A 168 32.58 6.60 -13.14
CA MET A 168 31.37 7.31 -12.74
C MET A 168 30.11 6.69 -13.40
N GLU A 169 30.16 6.31 -14.68
CA GLU A 169 29.03 5.66 -15.36
C GLU A 169 28.64 4.33 -14.71
N VAL A 170 29.63 3.56 -14.28
CA VAL A 170 29.41 2.28 -13.59
C VAL A 170 28.78 2.50 -12.21
N GLU A 171 29.27 3.47 -11.43
CA GLU A 171 28.68 3.81 -10.13
C GLU A 171 27.25 4.36 -10.29
N LEU A 172 27.01 5.21 -11.30
CA LEU A 172 25.67 5.69 -11.63
C LEU A 172 24.73 4.54 -12.03
N TYR A 173 25.21 3.56 -12.78
CA TYR A 173 24.44 2.37 -13.14
C TYR A 173 24.05 1.54 -11.92
N ALA A 174 25.00 1.29 -11.01
CA ALA A 174 24.74 0.55 -9.78
C ALA A 174 23.68 1.26 -8.91
N ARG A 175 23.81 2.59 -8.75
CA ARG A 175 22.81 3.40 -8.03
C ARG A 175 21.45 3.44 -8.70
N ALA A 176 21.40 3.53 -10.03
CA ALA A 176 20.15 3.49 -10.78
C ALA A 176 19.42 2.16 -10.59
N ARG A 177 20.16 1.04 -10.58
CA ARG A 177 19.60 -0.30 -10.34
C ARG A 177 19.05 -0.46 -8.92
N GLU A 178 19.78 0.03 -7.92
CA GLU A 178 19.32 0.04 -6.53
C GLU A 178 18.03 0.84 -6.36
N LEU A 179 17.97 2.05 -6.91
CA LEU A 179 16.78 2.90 -6.88
C LEU A 179 15.61 2.25 -7.63
N GLN A 180 15.86 1.57 -8.75
CA GLN A 180 14.82 0.88 -9.48
C GLN A 180 14.23 -0.28 -8.66
N ARG A 181 15.07 -1.08 -8.00
CA ARG A 181 14.65 -2.17 -7.12
C ARG A 181 13.80 -1.66 -5.97
N LEU A 182 14.28 -0.67 -5.23
CA LEU A 182 13.55 -0.08 -4.10
C LEU A 182 12.21 0.53 -4.52
N ASN A 183 12.16 1.18 -5.69
CA ASN A 183 10.90 1.69 -6.23
C ASN A 183 9.91 0.56 -6.58
N GLU A 184 10.40 -0.57 -7.09
CA GLU A 184 9.54 -1.71 -7.40
C GLU A 184 9.00 -2.37 -6.14
N GLU A 185 9.85 -2.61 -5.14
CA GLU A 185 9.44 -3.13 -3.84
C GLU A 185 8.38 -2.23 -3.17
N LEU A 186 8.56 -0.91 -3.26
CA LEU A 186 7.59 0.05 -2.76
C LEU A 186 6.25 -0.04 -3.53
N ARG A 187 6.29 -0.17 -4.86
CA ARG A 187 5.07 -0.36 -5.68
C ARG A 187 4.35 -1.64 -5.31
N GLU A 188 5.06 -2.75 -5.15
CA GLU A 188 4.48 -4.03 -4.75
C GLU A 188 3.90 -4.00 -3.34
N ALA A 189 4.57 -3.32 -2.40
CA ALA A 189 4.06 -3.11 -1.05
C ALA A 189 2.74 -2.31 -1.07
N HIS A 190 2.70 -1.18 -1.77
CA HIS A 190 1.47 -0.37 -1.91
C HIS A 190 0.35 -1.13 -2.64
N ALA A 191 0.68 -1.92 -3.66
CA ALA A 191 -0.31 -2.72 -4.37
C ALA A 191 -0.95 -3.78 -3.47
N ARG A 192 -0.14 -4.45 -2.63
CA ARG A 192 -0.64 -5.41 -1.62
C ARG A 192 -1.52 -4.73 -0.58
N GLU A 193 -1.09 -3.59 -0.05
CA GLU A 193 -1.87 -2.81 0.93
C GLU A 193 -3.24 -2.41 0.36
N ARG A 194 -3.25 -1.90 -0.88
CA ARG A 194 -4.49 -1.57 -1.62
C ARG A 194 -5.39 -2.79 -1.81
N GLN A 195 -4.83 -3.94 -2.16
CA GLN A 195 -5.61 -5.17 -2.35
C GLN A 195 -6.29 -5.62 -1.06
N VAL A 196 -5.58 -5.59 0.07
CA VAL A 196 -6.15 -5.92 1.39
C VAL A 196 -7.30 -4.99 1.73
N ALA A 197 -7.10 -3.69 1.51
CA ALA A 197 -8.06 -2.66 1.83
C ALA A 197 -9.37 -2.81 1.01
N LEU A 198 -9.26 -3.06 -0.30
CA LEU A 198 -10.41 -3.35 -1.17
C LEU A 198 -11.17 -4.62 -0.76
N THR A 199 -10.45 -5.71 -0.46
CA THR A 199 -11.08 -6.97 -0.05
C THR A 199 -11.84 -6.83 1.28
N LEU A 200 -11.31 -6.07 2.24
CA LEU A 200 -12.00 -5.78 3.50
C LEU A 200 -13.29 -4.97 3.25
N GLN A 201 -13.20 -3.96 2.39
CA GLN A 201 -14.35 -3.11 2.06
C GLN A 201 -15.44 -3.88 1.32
N GLU A 202 -15.09 -4.70 0.33
CA GLU A 202 -16.04 -5.57 -0.38
C GLU A 202 -16.76 -6.51 0.61
N ALA A 203 -16.03 -7.09 1.56
CA ALA A 203 -16.62 -7.92 2.60
C ALA A 203 -17.57 -7.13 3.53
N MET A 204 -17.21 -5.89 3.88
CA MET A 204 -18.04 -5.00 4.71
C MET A 204 -19.29 -4.50 3.98
N LEU A 205 -19.22 -4.29 2.66
CA LEU A 205 -20.33 -3.77 1.86
C LEU A 205 -21.23 -4.87 1.29
N HIS A 206 -20.85 -6.14 1.42
CA HIS A 206 -21.71 -7.24 1.00
C HIS A 206 -23.10 -7.14 1.66
N SER A 207 -24.15 -7.12 0.84
CA SER A 207 -25.55 -7.03 1.28
C SER A 207 -26.34 -8.19 0.65
N PRO A 208 -26.57 -9.29 1.38
CA PRO A 208 -27.18 -10.50 0.81
C PRO A 208 -28.65 -10.30 0.42
N HIS A 209 -29.37 -9.40 1.10
CA HIS A 209 -30.78 -9.11 0.79
C HIS A 209 -30.94 -8.33 -0.52
N LEU A 210 -29.92 -7.57 -0.95
CA LEU A 210 -30.00 -6.76 -2.18
C LEU A 210 -30.37 -7.59 -3.42
N ALA A 211 -29.90 -8.84 -3.49
CA ALA A 211 -30.21 -9.76 -4.59
C ALA A 211 -31.70 -10.11 -4.71
N GLN A 212 -32.49 -9.92 -3.65
CA GLN A 212 -33.93 -10.18 -3.62
C GLN A 212 -34.74 -9.00 -4.15
N HIS A 213 -34.16 -7.79 -4.16
CA HIS A 213 -34.79 -6.55 -4.59
C HIS A 213 -34.42 -6.20 -6.03
N ARG A 214 -35.06 -6.88 -7.00
CA ARG A 214 -34.79 -6.70 -8.46
C ARG A 214 -35.03 -5.28 -8.98
N ASP A 215 -35.84 -4.53 -8.25
CA ASP A 215 -36.19 -3.14 -8.53
C ASP A 215 -35.27 -2.14 -7.80
N THR A 216 -34.05 -2.59 -7.46
CA THR A 216 -33.01 -1.77 -6.82
C THR A 216 -31.74 -1.74 -7.66
N ALA A 217 -31.15 -0.56 -7.79
CA ALA A 217 -29.79 -0.38 -8.31
C ALA A 217 -28.93 0.28 -7.25
N VAL A 218 -27.67 -0.18 -7.14
CA VAL A 218 -26.67 0.42 -6.27
C VAL A 218 -25.47 0.84 -7.09
N ARG A 219 -24.91 2.01 -6.79
CA ARG A 219 -23.61 2.46 -7.28
C ARG A 219 -22.78 2.88 -6.09
N TYR A 220 -21.54 2.40 -6.07
CA TYR A 220 -20.59 2.73 -5.04
C TYR A 220 -19.28 3.12 -5.73
N LEU A 221 -18.88 4.39 -5.61
CA LEU A 221 -17.66 4.92 -6.21
C LEU A 221 -16.78 5.51 -5.11
N PRO A 222 -15.62 4.91 -4.81
CA PRO A 222 -14.66 5.54 -3.91
C PRO A 222 -14.06 6.80 -4.55
N ALA A 223 -13.67 7.76 -3.73
CA ALA A 223 -12.98 8.97 -4.12
C ALA A 223 -11.69 8.64 -4.88
N ALA A 224 -11.34 9.50 -5.85
CA ALA A 224 -10.08 9.36 -6.58
C ALA A 224 -8.87 9.66 -5.67
N GLY A 225 -8.16 8.64 -5.17
CA GLY A 225 -7.06 8.84 -4.23
C GLY A 225 -6.45 7.57 -3.63
N SER A 226 -5.67 7.72 -2.56
CA SER A 226 -4.93 6.63 -1.90
C SER A 226 -5.85 5.56 -1.30
N LEU A 227 -5.45 4.29 -1.47
CA LEU A 227 -6.10 3.04 -1.00
C LEU A 227 -7.51 2.71 -1.53
N ASN A 228 -8.25 3.67 -2.10
CA ASN A 228 -9.64 3.48 -2.61
C ASN A 228 -10.63 2.95 -1.56
N VAL A 229 -10.37 3.14 -0.26
CA VAL A 229 -11.27 2.70 0.81
C VAL A 229 -11.99 3.90 1.42
N CYS A 230 -13.28 3.71 1.64
CA CYS A 230 -14.27 4.77 1.82
C CYS A 230 -15.01 4.65 3.16
N GLY A 231 -15.41 5.80 3.70
CA GLY A 231 -16.23 5.93 4.91
C GLY A 231 -17.73 5.75 4.67
N ASP A 232 -18.19 5.87 3.43
CA ASP A 232 -19.58 5.66 3.02
C ASP A 232 -19.98 4.21 3.04
N TRP A 233 -21.25 3.98 3.34
CA TRP A 233 -21.89 2.69 3.14
C TRP A 233 -23.33 2.82 2.68
N TYR A 234 -23.82 1.70 2.18
CA TYR A 234 -25.23 1.47 1.93
C TYR A 234 -25.66 0.15 2.58
N GLU A 235 -26.96 0.05 2.87
CA GLU A 235 -27.56 -1.18 3.38
C GLU A 235 -29.00 -1.34 2.90
N VAL A 236 -29.39 -2.60 2.66
CA VAL A 236 -30.77 -3.03 2.40
C VAL A 236 -31.04 -4.25 3.27
N ILE A 237 -32.08 -4.20 4.10
CA ILE A 237 -32.35 -5.21 5.12
C ILE A 237 -33.83 -5.59 5.09
N ASP A 238 -34.14 -6.88 4.89
CA ASP A 238 -35.50 -7.37 5.04
C ASP A 238 -35.87 -7.48 6.53
N LEU A 239 -36.98 -6.86 6.91
CA LEU A 239 -37.53 -6.88 8.27
C LEU A 239 -38.68 -7.88 8.41
N SER A 240 -39.52 -7.97 7.38
CA SER A 240 -40.60 -8.95 7.23
C SER A 240 -40.95 -9.09 5.74
N GLU A 241 -41.95 -9.91 5.39
CA GLU A 241 -42.40 -10.12 4.01
C GLU A 241 -42.75 -8.81 3.28
N ASN A 242 -43.35 -7.85 3.98
CA ASN A 242 -43.85 -6.59 3.42
C ASN A 242 -43.11 -5.36 3.94
N ARG A 243 -41.96 -5.56 4.61
CA ARG A 243 -41.16 -4.45 5.14
C ARG A 243 -39.67 -4.69 4.96
N PHE A 244 -39.00 -3.67 4.46
CA PHE A 244 -37.55 -3.62 4.37
C PHE A 244 -37.02 -2.24 4.77
N ALA A 245 -35.79 -2.21 5.27
CA ALA A 245 -35.06 -1.00 5.58
C ALA A 245 -33.99 -0.74 4.53
N VAL A 246 -33.79 0.54 4.22
CA VAL A 246 -32.69 1.04 3.40
C VAL A 246 -31.97 2.15 4.15
N ALA A 247 -30.65 2.16 4.06
CA ALA A 247 -29.83 3.16 4.73
C ALA A 247 -28.64 3.55 3.88
N VAL A 248 -28.23 4.80 4.02
CA VAL A 248 -26.96 5.33 3.52
C VAL A 248 -26.33 6.12 4.66
N GLY A 249 -25.02 6.02 4.80
CA GLY A 249 -24.29 6.84 5.75
C GLY A 249 -22.87 7.10 5.29
N ASP A 250 -22.25 8.07 5.94
CA ASP A 250 -20.93 8.59 5.64
C ASP A 250 -20.19 8.89 6.96
N VAL A 251 -19.02 8.27 7.10
CA VAL A 251 -18.10 8.44 8.23
C VAL A 251 -17.06 9.49 7.90
N VAL A 252 -16.93 10.47 8.80
CA VAL A 252 -15.90 11.52 8.68
C VAL A 252 -14.51 10.91 8.55
N GLY A 253 -13.78 11.34 7.52
CA GLY A 253 -12.41 10.93 7.26
C GLY A 253 -12.33 10.01 6.04
N HIS A 254 -11.16 9.41 5.82
CA HIS A 254 -10.94 8.54 4.65
C HIS A 254 -9.92 7.45 4.97
N GLY A 255 -9.89 6.39 4.17
CA GLY A 255 -8.94 5.29 4.31
C GLY A 255 -9.38 4.24 5.33
N LEU A 256 -8.42 3.42 5.78
CA LEU A 256 -8.71 2.18 6.52
C LEU A 256 -9.37 2.43 7.89
N GLU A 257 -9.01 3.52 8.58
CA GLU A 257 -9.60 3.87 9.88
C GLU A 257 -11.09 4.21 9.74
N ALA A 258 -11.44 5.08 8.78
CA ALA A 258 -12.83 5.43 8.48
C ALA A 258 -13.65 4.20 8.05
N ALA A 259 -13.06 3.31 7.25
CA ALA A 259 -13.69 2.07 6.82
C ALA A 259 -13.97 1.10 7.98
N ALA A 260 -13.05 1.01 8.94
CA ALA A 260 -13.24 0.20 10.13
C ALA A 260 -14.41 0.73 10.98
N VAL A 261 -14.48 2.05 11.17
CA VAL A 261 -15.60 2.71 11.86
C VAL A 261 -16.91 2.50 11.11
N MET A 262 -16.91 2.68 9.79
CA MET A 262 -18.05 2.41 8.92
C MET A 262 -18.59 0.99 9.11
N GLY A 263 -17.71 -0.03 9.09
CA GLY A 263 -18.11 -1.42 9.29
C GLY A 263 -18.75 -1.69 10.66
N MET A 264 -18.22 -1.05 11.72
CA MET A 264 -18.80 -1.11 13.06
C MET A 264 -20.18 -0.46 13.12
N LEU A 265 -20.33 0.76 12.58
CA LEU A 265 -21.59 1.50 12.59
C LEU A 265 -22.66 0.81 11.72
N ARG A 266 -22.29 0.33 10.53
CA ARG A 266 -23.18 -0.48 9.67
C ARG A 266 -23.69 -1.71 10.41
N SER A 267 -22.80 -2.46 11.05
CA SER A 267 -23.18 -3.66 11.80
C SER A 267 -24.12 -3.33 12.97
N ALA A 268 -23.83 -2.25 13.70
CA ALA A 268 -24.67 -1.79 14.80
C ALA A 268 -26.06 -1.32 14.31
N LEU A 269 -26.13 -0.63 13.18
CA LEU A 269 -27.38 -0.20 12.56
C LEU A 269 -28.21 -1.42 12.10
N SER A 270 -27.57 -2.40 11.48
CA SER A 270 -28.20 -3.63 11.00
C SER A 270 -28.92 -4.38 12.12
N VAL A 271 -28.29 -4.46 13.29
CA VAL A 271 -28.90 -5.06 14.49
C VAL A 271 -29.99 -4.15 15.07
N SER A 272 -29.73 -2.84 15.17
CA SER A 272 -30.67 -1.88 15.75
C SER A 272 -32.00 -1.87 15.00
N VAL A 273 -31.97 -1.78 13.67
CA VAL A 273 -33.15 -1.78 12.80
C VAL A 273 -34.03 -3.03 12.95
N ARG A 274 -33.45 -4.17 13.35
CA ARG A 274 -34.20 -5.41 13.63
C ARG A 274 -34.73 -5.51 15.06
N SER A 275 -34.15 -4.75 15.98
CA SER A 275 -34.35 -4.90 17.42
C SER A 275 -35.29 -3.86 18.03
N VAL A 276 -35.47 -2.72 17.36
CA VAL A 276 -36.28 -1.61 17.87
C VAL A 276 -37.33 -1.16 16.85
N ASP A 277 -38.39 -0.52 17.36
CA ASP A 277 -39.47 -0.03 16.52
C ASP A 277 -39.12 1.32 15.89
N GLY A 278 -38.90 1.28 14.58
CA GLY A 278 -38.83 2.47 13.72
C GLY A 278 -37.43 3.10 13.58
N PRO A 279 -37.27 3.98 12.58
CA PRO A 279 -35.97 4.52 12.20
C PRO A 279 -35.37 5.47 13.24
N ALA A 280 -36.19 6.26 13.95
CA ALA A 280 -35.69 7.16 14.99
C ALA A 280 -35.02 6.39 16.13
N SER A 281 -35.71 5.37 16.65
CA SER A 281 -35.21 4.50 17.71
C SER A 281 -33.91 3.79 17.29
N ALA A 282 -33.82 3.34 16.04
CA ALA A 282 -32.63 2.67 15.53
C ALA A 282 -31.42 3.64 15.46
N LEU A 283 -31.64 4.87 14.98
CA LEU A 283 -30.60 5.90 14.96
C LEU A 283 -30.27 6.45 16.36
N ASP A 284 -31.18 6.36 17.32
CA ASP A 284 -30.91 6.64 18.74
C ASP A 284 -29.93 5.61 19.31
N CYS A 285 -30.18 4.32 19.09
CA CYS A 285 -29.25 3.25 19.46
C CYS A 285 -27.88 3.43 18.80
N LEU A 286 -27.86 3.71 17.49
CA LEU A 286 -26.62 3.96 16.75
C LEU A 286 -25.87 5.17 17.28
N GLY A 287 -26.58 6.26 17.60
CA GLY A 287 -26.00 7.48 18.15
C GLY A 287 -25.46 7.33 19.57
N LEU A 288 -25.96 6.38 20.36
CA LEU A 288 -25.37 5.99 21.64
C LEU A 288 -24.08 5.20 21.41
N TYR A 289 -24.12 4.18 20.54
CA TYR A 289 -22.95 3.37 20.20
C TYR A 289 -21.79 4.21 19.61
N ALA A 290 -22.09 5.17 18.74
CA ALA A 290 -21.09 6.05 18.14
C ALA A 290 -20.31 6.91 19.17
N ARG A 291 -20.80 7.08 20.40
CA ARG A 291 -20.07 7.79 21.46
C ARG A 291 -18.93 6.98 22.05
N ASP A 292 -18.99 5.66 21.93
CA ASP A 292 -17.99 4.72 22.45
C ASP A 292 -17.00 4.28 21.38
N VAL A 293 -17.17 4.74 20.14
CA VAL A 293 -16.32 4.42 18.99
C VAL A 293 -15.52 5.66 18.59
N GLU A 294 -14.20 5.59 18.71
CA GLU A 294 -13.30 6.63 18.23
C GLU A 294 -13.46 6.81 16.72
N GLY A 295 -13.60 8.06 16.25
CA GLY A 295 -13.83 8.38 14.84
C GLY A 295 -15.29 8.29 14.37
N ALA A 296 -16.24 7.81 15.19
CA ALA A 296 -17.66 7.70 14.81
C ALA A 296 -18.50 8.97 15.06
N LEU A 297 -17.94 9.95 15.75
CA LEU A 297 -18.63 11.22 15.97
C LEU A 297 -18.71 12.01 14.66
N ALA A 298 -19.81 12.76 14.51
CA ALA A 298 -20.15 13.51 13.31
C ALA A 298 -20.43 12.68 12.04
N THR A 299 -20.47 11.35 12.12
CA THR A 299 -21.01 10.49 11.04
C THR A 299 -22.43 10.91 10.67
N THR A 300 -22.71 11.01 9.37
CA THR A 300 -24.05 11.27 8.85
C THR A 300 -24.73 9.98 8.43
N VAL A 301 -26.03 9.83 8.69
CA VAL A 301 -26.79 8.62 8.34
C VAL A 301 -28.23 8.97 8.02
N VAL A 302 -28.80 8.40 6.97
CA VAL A 302 -30.25 8.36 6.77
C VAL A 302 -30.72 6.92 6.72
N GLN A 303 -31.85 6.65 7.37
CA GLN A 303 -32.48 5.34 7.33
C GLN A 303 -33.98 5.48 7.06
N ALA A 304 -34.48 4.67 6.12
CA ALA A 304 -35.89 4.60 5.76
C ALA A 304 -36.39 3.15 5.84
N VAL A 305 -37.56 2.95 6.40
CA VAL A 305 -38.32 1.69 6.38
C VAL A 305 -39.45 1.85 5.38
N VAL A 306 -39.49 0.96 4.39
CA VAL A 306 -40.56 0.87 3.41
C VAL A 306 -41.52 -0.24 3.85
N ASP A 307 -42.80 0.09 3.90
CA ASP A 307 -43.89 -0.84 4.18
C ASP A 307 -44.80 -0.92 2.94
N THR A 308 -44.79 -2.09 2.28
CA THR A 308 -45.48 -2.31 1.00
C THR A 308 -46.97 -2.58 1.15
N ASP A 309 -47.40 -3.05 2.32
CA ASP A 309 -48.82 -3.26 2.66
C ASP A 309 -49.55 -1.92 2.80
N THR A 310 -48.96 -1.01 3.58
CA THR A 310 -49.53 0.30 3.88
C THR A 310 -49.09 1.40 2.91
N ARG A 311 -48.14 1.08 2.02
CA ARG A 311 -47.53 1.99 1.03
C ARG A 311 -46.98 3.25 1.68
N ARG A 312 -46.19 3.05 2.75
CA ARG A 312 -45.58 4.14 3.52
C ARG A 312 -44.08 3.97 3.62
N ILE A 313 -43.40 5.11 3.55
CA ILE A 313 -42.01 5.23 3.92
C ILE A 313 -41.99 5.93 5.29
N THR A 314 -41.26 5.35 6.25
CA THR A 314 -40.96 5.99 7.54
C THR A 314 -39.46 6.18 7.63
N TYR A 315 -38.98 7.39 7.91
CA TYR A 315 -37.54 7.69 7.86
C TYR A 315 -37.10 8.58 9.02
N SER A 316 -35.80 8.56 9.28
CA SER A 316 -35.08 9.46 10.20
C SER A 316 -33.71 9.75 9.60
N SER A 317 -33.22 10.99 9.77
CA SER A 317 -31.90 11.43 9.28
C SER A 317 -31.07 12.01 10.42
N ALA A 318 -29.80 11.61 10.46
CA ALA A 318 -28.75 12.13 11.31
C ALA A 318 -27.77 12.94 10.45
N GLY A 319 -28.11 14.20 10.19
CA GLY A 319 -27.25 15.17 9.53
C GLY A 319 -26.98 14.89 8.05
N HIS A 320 -27.68 13.92 7.48
CA HIS A 320 -27.45 13.45 6.12
C HIS A 320 -28.29 14.25 5.10
N PRO A 321 -27.80 14.43 3.85
CA PRO A 321 -28.61 15.02 2.78
C PRO A 321 -29.96 14.31 2.62
N PRO A 322 -31.05 15.05 2.32
CA PRO A 322 -32.38 14.45 2.26
C PRO A 322 -32.50 13.48 1.06
N PRO A 323 -32.96 12.24 1.29
CA PRO A 323 -33.36 11.36 0.21
C PRO A 323 -34.44 11.99 -0.67
N VAL A 324 -34.52 11.54 -1.92
CA VAL A 324 -35.52 12.02 -2.89
C VAL A 324 -36.51 10.89 -3.19
N LEU A 325 -37.81 11.16 -3.00
CA LEU A 325 -38.88 10.35 -3.57
C LEU A 325 -39.34 11.02 -4.87
N LEU A 326 -39.07 10.38 -6.00
CA LEU A 326 -39.45 10.83 -7.33
C LEU A 326 -40.74 10.14 -7.78
N HIS A 327 -41.73 10.91 -8.19
CA HIS A 327 -43.00 10.41 -8.70
C HIS A 327 -42.96 10.14 -10.20
N GLU A 328 -43.85 9.27 -10.70
CA GLU A 328 -43.92 8.93 -12.13
C GLU A 328 -44.27 10.12 -13.05
N ASP A 329 -44.88 11.17 -12.49
CA ASP A 329 -45.19 12.42 -13.19
C ASP A 329 -43.99 13.39 -13.26
N GLY A 330 -42.87 13.04 -12.63
CA GLY A 330 -41.64 13.83 -12.58
C GLY A 330 -41.57 14.84 -11.43
N THR A 331 -42.61 14.95 -10.60
CA THR A 331 -42.55 15.69 -9.35
C THR A 331 -41.78 14.90 -8.28
N TYR A 332 -41.36 15.55 -7.19
CA TYR A 332 -40.60 14.89 -6.14
C TYR A 332 -40.91 15.43 -4.74
N ASN A 333 -40.66 14.60 -3.73
CA ASN A 333 -40.57 15.01 -2.32
C ASN A 333 -39.15 14.79 -1.80
N LEU A 334 -38.64 15.77 -1.04
CA LEU A 334 -37.46 15.59 -0.23
C LEU A 334 -37.87 15.00 1.13
N LEU A 335 -37.12 14.02 1.61
CA LEU A 335 -37.31 13.44 2.93
C LEU A 335 -36.55 14.28 3.97
N ASP A 336 -37.05 15.50 4.24
CA ASP A 336 -36.38 16.52 5.07
C ASP A 336 -37.13 16.89 6.37
N GLN A 337 -38.24 16.21 6.67
CA GLN A 337 -39.11 16.51 7.84
C GLN A 337 -38.67 15.82 9.14
N ALA A 338 -37.58 15.03 9.10
CA ALA A 338 -37.03 14.31 10.26
C ALA A 338 -35.50 14.34 10.27
N THR A 339 -34.93 15.52 10.02
CA THR A 339 -33.49 15.74 9.98
C THR A 339 -33.00 16.29 11.32
N ASP A 340 -32.27 15.46 12.06
CA ASP A 340 -31.55 15.83 13.27
C ASP A 340 -30.05 16.00 12.98
N PRO A 341 -29.23 16.55 13.89
CA PRO A 341 -27.79 16.64 13.69
C PRO A 341 -27.09 15.28 13.49
N PRO A 342 -25.85 15.28 12.93
CA PRO A 342 -25.01 14.09 12.82
C PRO A 342 -24.84 13.33 14.14
N LEU A 343 -24.43 12.06 14.05
CA LEU A 343 -24.23 11.22 15.23
C LEU A 343 -23.25 11.89 16.21
N GLY A 344 -23.60 11.91 17.50
CA GLY A 344 -22.73 12.46 18.53
C GLY A 344 -22.48 13.97 18.50
N ALA A 345 -23.06 14.73 17.56
CA ALA A 345 -22.83 16.18 17.42
C ALA A 345 -23.32 17.00 18.64
N ARG A 346 -24.32 16.50 19.37
CA ARG A 346 -24.79 17.13 20.62
C ARG A 346 -24.03 16.58 21.84
N PRO A 347 -23.66 17.41 22.83
CA PRO A 347 -23.00 16.95 24.06
C PRO A 347 -23.84 15.94 24.87
N LYS A 348 -25.17 16.06 24.80
CA LYS A 348 -26.12 15.13 25.44
C LYS A 348 -26.94 14.44 24.36
N HIS A 349 -27.37 13.21 24.66
CA HIS A 349 -28.32 12.49 23.82
C HIS A 349 -29.70 13.17 23.87
N HIS A 350 -30.33 13.29 22.70
CA HIS A 350 -31.70 13.74 22.53
C HIS A 350 -32.40 12.73 21.60
N PRO A 351 -33.65 12.34 21.89
CA PRO A 351 -34.40 11.44 21.02
C PRO A 351 -34.49 12.01 19.60
N ARG A 352 -34.28 11.14 18.61
CA ARG A 352 -34.39 11.51 17.19
C ARG A 352 -35.85 11.57 16.73
N SER A 353 -36.08 12.41 15.74
CA SER A 353 -37.35 12.54 15.06
C SER A 353 -37.50 11.49 13.96
N GLN A 354 -38.74 11.11 13.65
CA GLN A 354 -39.07 10.37 12.44
C GLN A 354 -40.26 11.01 11.75
N ALA A 355 -40.28 10.91 10.43
CA ALA A 355 -41.37 11.38 9.60
C ALA A 355 -41.80 10.25 8.68
N ASN A 356 -42.96 10.42 8.06
CA ASN A 356 -43.51 9.42 7.19
C ASN A 356 -44.34 10.04 6.07
N LEU A 357 -44.25 9.40 4.91
CA LEU A 357 -44.89 9.84 3.69
C LEU A 357 -45.49 8.64 2.94
N PRO A 358 -46.66 8.80 2.30
CA PRO A 358 -47.18 7.81 1.39
C PRO A 358 -46.34 7.77 0.11
N TYR A 359 -46.35 6.65 -0.59
CA TYR A 359 -45.83 6.55 -1.95
C TYR A 359 -46.84 5.85 -2.86
N THR A 360 -46.71 6.06 -4.16
CA THR A 360 -47.49 5.35 -5.18
C THR A 360 -46.62 4.27 -5.82
N PRO A 361 -47.14 3.05 -6.06
CA PRO A 361 -46.39 2.05 -6.81
C PRO A 361 -45.93 2.61 -8.15
N GLY A 362 -44.64 2.48 -8.45
CA GLY A 362 -43.98 3.15 -9.57
C GLY A 362 -43.10 4.35 -9.15
N ASP A 363 -43.26 4.89 -7.95
CA ASP A 363 -42.38 5.94 -7.42
C ASP A 363 -40.95 5.41 -7.23
N THR A 364 -39.96 6.30 -7.30
CA THR A 364 -38.53 5.95 -7.16
C THR A 364 -37.93 6.65 -5.95
N LEU A 365 -37.48 5.88 -4.97
CA LEU A 365 -36.76 6.37 -3.80
C LEU A 365 -35.25 6.35 -4.06
N VAL A 366 -34.57 7.47 -3.79
CA VAL A 366 -33.14 7.66 -4.05
C VAL A 366 -32.45 8.12 -2.77
N LEU A 367 -31.49 7.32 -2.29
CA LEU A 367 -30.62 7.64 -1.16
C LEU A 367 -29.19 7.77 -1.68
N TYR A 368 -28.44 8.75 -1.18
CA TYR A 368 -27.11 9.05 -1.69
C TYR A 368 -26.28 9.77 -0.63
N THR A 369 -24.97 9.59 -0.66
CA THR A 369 -24.02 10.39 0.13
C THR A 369 -23.72 11.74 -0.53
N ASP A 370 -23.19 12.68 0.25
CA ASP A 370 -22.92 14.04 -0.19
C ASP A 370 -21.91 14.11 -1.35
N GLY A 371 -20.98 13.15 -1.48
CA GLY A 371 -20.07 13.09 -2.63
C GLY A 371 -20.75 13.03 -4.00
N LEU A 372 -22.05 12.69 -4.07
CA LEU A 372 -22.84 12.79 -5.29
C LEU A 372 -23.18 14.24 -5.67
N ILE A 373 -23.41 15.12 -4.69
CA ILE A 373 -23.95 16.47 -4.88
C ILE A 373 -23.00 17.60 -4.48
N GLU A 374 -22.12 17.35 -3.52
CA GLU A 374 -21.20 18.32 -2.93
C GLU A 374 -20.06 18.67 -3.88
N ARG A 375 -19.77 19.97 -3.99
CA ARG A 375 -18.67 20.49 -4.79
C ARG A 375 -17.99 21.64 -4.05
N ARG A 376 -16.66 21.66 -4.07
CA ARG A 376 -15.88 22.74 -3.43
C ARG A 376 -16.24 24.11 -4.01
N GLY A 377 -16.56 25.05 -3.13
CA GLY A 377 -16.88 26.43 -3.50
C GLY A 377 -18.30 26.61 -4.04
N GLU A 378 -19.16 25.61 -3.89
CA GLU A 378 -20.57 25.67 -4.27
C GLU A 378 -21.46 25.32 -3.07
N ASP A 379 -22.65 25.91 -3.02
CA ASP A 379 -23.67 25.57 -2.03
C ASP A 379 -24.26 24.18 -2.31
N ILE A 380 -24.48 23.40 -1.26
CA ILE A 380 -25.07 22.05 -1.34
C ILE A 380 -26.45 22.08 -2.01
N ASP A 381 -27.21 23.17 -1.84
CA ASP A 381 -28.52 23.37 -2.46
C ASP A 381 -28.45 23.36 -3.99
N ALA A 382 -27.36 23.89 -4.57
CA ALA A 382 -27.16 23.87 -6.02
C ALA A 382 -26.87 22.44 -6.52
N GLY A 383 -26.18 21.63 -5.71
CA GLY A 383 -26.01 20.19 -5.92
C GLY A 383 -27.33 19.45 -5.93
N LEU A 384 -28.16 19.68 -4.92
CA LEU A 384 -29.48 19.09 -4.78
C LEU A 384 -30.43 19.47 -5.92
N GLN A 385 -30.39 20.72 -6.38
CA GLN A 385 -31.17 21.18 -7.54
C GLN A 385 -30.76 20.47 -8.83
N ARG A 386 -29.46 20.22 -9.05
CA ARG A 386 -29.01 19.44 -10.21
C ARG A 386 -29.46 17.99 -10.13
N LEU A 387 -29.36 17.38 -8.94
CA LEU A 387 -29.78 16.00 -8.73
C LEU A 387 -31.27 15.85 -9.05
N THR A 388 -32.12 16.68 -8.47
CA THR A 388 -33.59 16.64 -8.67
C THR A 388 -33.98 16.94 -10.12
N HIS A 389 -33.32 17.89 -10.79
CA HIS A 389 -33.52 18.16 -12.21
C HIS A 389 -33.10 16.99 -13.12
N ALA A 390 -32.01 16.30 -12.77
CA ALA A 390 -31.60 15.09 -13.47
C ALA A 390 -32.62 13.97 -13.26
N LEU A 391 -33.05 13.71 -12.02
CA LEU A 391 -34.05 12.70 -11.67
C LEU A 391 -35.35 12.85 -12.47
N ALA A 392 -35.90 14.06 -12.56
CA ALA A 392 -37.14 14.33 -13.30
C ALA A 392 -37.09 13.88 -14.76
N ARG A 393 -35.91 13.93 -15.41
CA ARG A 393 -35.72 13.46 -16.79
C ARG A 393 -35.75 11.95 -16.95
N PHE A 394 -35.48 11.22 -15.86
CA PHE A 394 -35.35 9.77 -15.86
C PHE A 394 -36.45 9.04 -15.07
N ALA A 395 -37.50 9.73 -14.60
CA ALA A 395 -38.56 9.18 -13.74
C ALA A 395 -39.16 7.83 -14.20
N ARG A 396 -39.28 7.61 -15.52
CA ARG A 396 -39.87 6.38 -16.09
C ARG A 396 -38.86 5.31 -16.51
N HIS A 397 -37.58 5.48 -16.20
CA HIS A 397 -36.53 4.52 -16.56
C HIS A 397 -36.24 3.53 -15.44
N SER A 398 -35.67 2.37 -15.75
CA SER A 398 -35.27 1.39 -14.74
C SER A 398 -34.31 1.99 -13.68
N PRO A 399 -34.31 1.48 -12.44
CA PRO A 399 -33.37 1.91 -11.39
C PRO A 399 -31.92 1.96 -11.85
N GLU A 400 -31.47 0.95 -12.60
CA GLU A 400 -30.10 0.90 -13.16
C GLU A 400 -29.80 2.08 -14.07
N ARG A 401 -30.73 2.41 -14.96
CA ARG A 401 -30.57 3.50 -15.90
C ARG A 401 -30.67 4.86 -15.24
N VAL A 402 -31.49 4.99 -14.19
CA VAL A 402 -31.51 6.18 -13.34
C VAL A 402 -30.15 6.36 -12.66
N ALA A 403 -29.63 5.32 -12.00
CA ALA A 403 -28.35 5.38 -11.30
C ALA A 403 -27.19 5.79 -12.22
N ASP A 404 -27.05 5.13 -13.37
CA ASP A 404 -26.00 5.47 -14.35
C ASP A 404 -26.16 6.89 -14.91
N ALA A 405 -27.40 7.31 -15.19
CA ALA A 405 -27.68 8.63 -15.71
C ALA A 405 -27.37 9.74 -14.70
N LEU A 406 -27.61 9.51 -13.40
CA LEU A 406 -27.26 10.45 -12.33
C LEU A 406 -25.75 10.68 -12.25
N LEU A 407 -24.97 9.59 -12.21
CA LEU A 407 -23.51 9.68 -12.16
C LEU A 407 -22.95 10.44 -13.37
N ALA A 408 -23.50 10.17 -14.57
CA ALA A 408 -23.10 10.84 -15.79
C ALA A 408 -23.47 12.33 -15.80
N HIS A 409 -24.71 12.67 -15.43
CA HIS A 409 -25.20 14.05 -15.44
C HIS A 409 -24.52 14.93 -14.38
N LEU A 410 -24.15 14.34 -13.25
CA LEU A 410 -23.46 15.04 -12.16
C LEU A 410 -21.95 15.13 -12.36
N GLY A 411 -21.42 14.48 -13.41
CA GLY A 411 -20.03 14.57 -13.84
C GLY A 411 -19.07 13.75 -12.97
N VAL A 412 -19.57 12.72 -12.30
CA VAL A 412 -18.80 11.90 -11.34
C VAL A 412 -18.44 10.51 -11.87
N SER A 413 -18.86 10.15 -13.08
CA SER A 413 -18.56 8.84 -13.71
C SER A 413 -17.08 8.52 -13.86
N SER A 414 -16.21 9.53 -13.97
CA SER A 414 -14.77 9.39 -14.16
C SER A 414 -13.96 9.51 -12.85
N GLY A 415 -14.64 9.56 -11.71
CA GLY A 415 -14.04 9.75 -10.40
C GLY A 415 -14.60 10.98 -9.68
N ALA A 416 -15.12 10.75 -8.48
CA ALA A 416 -15.56 11.80 -7.57
C ALA A 416 -14.40 12.25 -6.67
N ARG A 417 -14.52 13.46 -6.11
CA ARG A 417 -13.56 13.97 -5.12
C ARG A 417 -13.80 13.38 -3.74
N ASP A 418 -15.03 13.02 -3.48
CA ASP A 418 -15.46 12.34 -2.28
C ASP A 418 -16.08 11.00 -2.66
N ASP A 419 -16.31 10.20 -1.65
CA ASP A 419 -16.94 8.91 -1.77
C ASP A 419 -18.42 9.03 -2.18
N ILE A 420 -18.91 8.04 -2.92
CA ILE A 420 -20.31 7.99 -3.36
C ILE A 420 -20.88 6.62 -3.03
N ALA A 421 -21.89 6.58 -2.17
CA ALA A 421 -22.87 5.50 -2.12
C ALA A 421 -24.21 6.02 -2.67
N LEU A 422 -24.82 5.30 -3.60
CA LEU A 422 -26.09 5.63 -4.23
C LEU A 422 -26.97 4.39 -4.28
N ILE A 423 -28.18 4.48 -3.72
CA ILE A 423 -29.25 3.49 -3.85
C ILE A 423 -30.41 4.11 -4.61
N VAL A 424 -30.89 3.43 -5.64
CA VAL A 424 -32.11 3.77 -6.39
C VAL A 424 -33.09 2.61 -6.29
N LEU A 425 -34.27 2.85 -5.72
CA LEU A 425 -35.30 1.83 -5.48
C LEU A 425 -36.59 2.23 -6.20
N ARG A 426 -37.18 1.33 -6.99
CA ARG A 426 -38.54 1.47 -7.51
C ARG A 426 -39.51 0.80 -6.53
N LEU A 427 -40.51 1.54 -6.06
CA LEU A 427 -41.43 1.15 -4.99
C LEU A 427 -42.79 0.66 -5.48
#